data_AF-A0A208XS73-F1
#
_entry.id   AF-A0A208XS73-F1
#
_cell.length_a   1.000
_cell.length_b   1.000
_cell.length_c   1.000
_cell.angle_alpha   90.00
_cell.angle_beta   90.00
_cell.angle_gamma   90.00
#
_symmetry.space_group_name_H-M   'P 1'
#
loop_
_entity.id
_entity.type
_entity.pdbx_description
1 polymer ?
#
loop_
_entity_poly.entity_id
_entity_poly.type
_entity_poly.pdbx_seq_one_letter_code
_entity_poly.pdbx_strand_id
1 'polypeptide(L)'
;MGRPLSNDPFWRTLMPTPTSQKRPRGFAAMDPQKQRAISAEGGRAAHQSGNAHEFNSEEARAAGALSHAHRRRRAAEAQQAQAQNSTREEPVQASPGSS
;
A
#
# COMPACT_ATOMS: atom_id res chain seq x y z
N MET A 1 16.91 50.29 11.98
CA MET A 1 16.58 49.32 10.90
C MET A 1 16.21 48.01 11.60
N GLY A 2 14.96 47.76 11.92
CA GLY A 2 13.96 47.20 11.00
C GLY A 2 13.79 45.72 11.35
N ARG A 3 12.86 45.39 12.26
CA ARG A 3 12.30 44.04 12.33
C ARG A 3 11.08 43.99 11.40
N PRO A 4 10.84 42.87 10.72
CA PRO A 4 9.61 42.16 11.09
C PRO A 4 9.76 40.62 11.15
N LEU A 5 9.26 40.08 12.27
CA LEU A 5 8.33 38.95 12.36
C LEU A 5 8.33 37.89 11.24
N SER A 6 9.29 36.97 11.26
CA SER A 6 9.04 35.61 10.77
C SER A 6 9.45 34.63 11.86
N ASN A 7 8.48 34.28 12.70
CA ASN A 7 8.58 33.13 13.60
C ASN A 7 8.34 31.86 12.76
N ASP A 8 9.27 31.58 11.85
CA ASP A 8 9.24 30.37 11.04
C ASP A 8 10.09 29.34 11.78
N PRO A 9 9.46 28.36 12.46
CA PRO A 9 10.23 27.39 13.22
C PRO A 9 11.05 26.53 12.27
N PHE A 10 12.29 26.21 12.67
CA PHE A 10 13.27 25.49 11.87
C PHE A 10 12.76 24.12 11.34
N TRP A 11 11.74 23.55 11.97
CA TRP A 11 11.07 22.32 11.51
C TRP A 11 10.32 22.50 10.18
N ARG A 12 9.99 23.73 9.75
CA ARG A 12 9.28 23.96 8.48
C ARG A 12 10.15 23.66 7.25
N THR A 13 11.48 23.68 7.38
CA THR A 13 12.44 23.28 6.33
C THR A 13 12.58 21.75 6.22
N LEU A 14 12.05 21.00 7.19
CA LEU A 14 12.02 19.53 7.18
C LEU A 14 10.62 18.96 6.90
N MET A 15 9.74 19.74 6.28
CA MET A 15 8.46 19.24 5.82
C MET A 15 8.56 18.87 4.34
N PRO A 16 8.24 17.62 3.92
CA PRO A 16 7.89 17.40 2.54
C PRO A 16 6.73 18.34 2.23
N THR A 17 6.90 19.22 1.25
CA THR A 17 5.80 20.06 0.77
C THR A 17 4.64 19.13 0.41
N PRO A 18 3.39 19.45 0.77
CA PRO A 18 2.25 18.66 0.35
C PRO A 18 2.35 18.57 -1.17
N THR A 19 2.60 17.36 -1.66
CA THR A 19 2.85 17.12 -3.07
C THR A 19 1.65 17.66 -3.81
N SER A 20 1.91 18.61 -4.73
CA SER A 20 0.88 19.21 -5.58
C SER A 20 0.02 18.09 -6.13
N GLN A 21 -1.23 18.02 -5.68
CA GLN A 21 -2.19 16.96 -5.99
C GLN A 21 -2.23 16.83 -7.52
N LYS A 22 -1.59 15.78 -8.05
CA LYS A 22 -1.54 15.56 -9.49
C LYS A 22 -2.96 15.32 -9.96
N ARG A 23 -3.54 16.33 -10.61
CA ARG A 23 -4.87 16.22 -11.23
C ARG A 23 -4.87 15.01 -12.16
N PRO A 24 -5.91 14.16 -12.14
CA PRO A 24 -6.01 13.04 -13.07
C PRO A 24 -5.98 13.59 -14.50
N ARG A 25 -5.24 12.91 -15.38
CA ARG A 25 -5.11 13.24 -16.81
C ARG A 25 -5.12 11.95 -17.62
N GLY A 26 -5.41 12.06 -18.92
CA GLY A 26 -5.43 10.92 -19.83
C GLY A 26 -6.46 9.87 -19.39
N PHE A 27 -6.05 8.60 -19.35
CA PHE A 27 -6.93 7.48 -18.99
C PHE A 27 -7.59 7.66 -17.62
N ALA A 28 -6.84 8.13 -16.62
CA ALA A 28 -7.33 8.32 -15.27
C ALA A 28 -8.37 9.45 -15.14
N ALA A 29 -8.43 10.37 -16.11
CA ALA A 29 -9.40 11.47 -16.14
C ALA A 29 -10.70 11.12 -16.90
N MET A 30 -10.75 9.97 -17.59
CA MET A 30 -11.94 9.56 -18.33
C MET A 30 -13.07 9.09 -17.40
N ASP A 31 -14.28 9.03 -17.93
CA ASP A 31 -15.40 8.41 -17.23
C ASP A 31 -15.10 6.94 -16.83
N PRO A 32 -15.46 6.51 -15.61
CA PRO A 32 -15.17 5.14 -15.15
C PRO A 32 -15.75 4.02 -16.02
N GLN A 33 -16.91 4.22 -16.66
CA GLN A 33 -17.48 3.22 -17.56
C GLN A 33 -16.63 3.12 -18.82
N LYS A 34 -16.19 4.25 -19.37
CA LYS A 34 -15.30 4.30 -20.53
C LYS A 34 -13.94 3.66 -20.23
N GLN A 35 -13.36 3.94 -19.06
CA GLN A 35 -12.13 3.27 -18.60
C GLN A 35 -12.31 1.75 -18.56
N ARG A 36 -13.40 1.27 -17.94
CA ARG A 36 -13.69 -0.17 -17.86
C ARG A 36 -13.87 -0.81 -19.23
N ALA A 37 -14.55 -0.15 -20.15
CA ALA A 37 -14.74 -0.65 -21.51
C ALA A 37 -13.41 -0.80 -22.26
N ILE A 38 -12.55 0.23 -22.20
CA ILE A 38 -11.22 0.21 -22.84
C ILE A 38 -10.32 -0.86 -22.20
N SER A 39 -10.32 -0.99 -20.88
CA SER A 39 -9.56 -2.05 -20.19
C SER A 39 -10.06 -3.44 -20.58
N ALA A 40 -11.39 -3.62 -20.68
CA ALA A 40 -11.98 -4.90 -21.08
C ALA A 40 -11.65 -5.24 -22.54
N GLU A 41 -11.68 -4.25 -23.43
CA GLU A 41 -11.30 -4.43 -24.84
C GLU A 41 -9.81 -4.75 -25.00
N GLY A 42 -8.93 -4.03 -24.30
CA GLY A 42 -7.49 -4.31 -24.32
C GLY A 42 -7.15 -5.71 -23.80
N GLY A 43 -7.83 -6.17 -22.73
CA GLY A 43 -7.67 -7.53 -22.22
C GLY A 43 -8.14 -8.59 -23.23
N ARG A 44 -9.31 -8.39 -23.87
CA ARG A 44 -9.82 -9.30 -24.90
C ARG A 44 -8.90 -9.34 -26.14
N ALA A 45 -8.45 -8.18 -26.60
CA ALA A 45 -7.57 -8.09 -27.76
C ALA A 45 -6.22 -8.79 -27.52
N ALA A 46 -5.63 -8.64 -26.33
CA ALA A 46 -4.39 -9.33 -25.97
C ALA A 46 -4.55 -10.86 -25.91
N HIS A 47 -5.71 -11.35 -25.44
CA HIS A 47 -6.03 -12.77 -25.49
C HIS A 47 -6.24 -13.27 -26.93
N GLN A 48 -6.97 -12.50 -27.75
CA GLN A 48 -7.22 -12.87 -29.15
C GLN A 48 -5.95 -12.84 -30.01
N SER A 49 -4.99 -11.96 -29.72
CA SER A 49 -3.76 -11.83 -30.49
C SER A 49 -2.73 -12.94 -30.22
N GLY A 50 -3.03 -13.93 -29.37
CA GLY A 50 -2.19 -15.11 -29.15
C GLY A 50 -0.84 -14.86 -28.47
N ASN A 51 -0.61 -13.65 -27.95
CA ASN A 51 0.61 -13.31 -27.20
C ASN A 51 0.49 -13.59 -25.69
N ALA A 52 -0.67 -14.08 -25.26
CA ALA A 52 -0.93 -14.53 -23.90
C ALA A 52 -1.24 -16.03 -23.92
N HIS A 53 -0.82 -16.76 -22.89
CA HIS A 53 -1.32 -18.11 -22.62
C HIS A 53 -2.86 -18.09 -22.67
N GLU A 54 -3.47 -19.04 -23.38
CA GLU A 54 -4.93 -19.18 -23.44
C GLU A 54 -5.48 -19.19 -22.02
N PHE A 55 -6.51 -18.38 -21.76
CA PHE A 55 -7.12 -18.26 -20.43
C PHE A 55 -7.87 -19.54 -20.09
N ASN A 56 -7.17 -20.56 -19.60
CA ASN A 56 -7.81 -21.72 -19.03
C ASN A 56 -8.41 -21.31 -17.68
N SER A 57 -9.73 -21.42 -17.56
CA SER A 57 -10.45 -21.12 -16.32
C SER A 57 -9.95 -21.94 -15.13
N GLU A 58 -9.42 -23.13 -15.38
CA GLU A 58 -8.82 -24.00 -14.37
C GLU A 58 -7.50 -23.42 -13.82
N GLU A 59 -6.62 -22.93 -14.68
CA GLU A 59 -5.34 -22.33 -14.27
C GLU A 59 -5.55 -21.03 -13.48
N ALA A 60 -6.48 -20.18 -13.93
CA ALA A 60 -6.85 -18.96 -13.20
C ALA A 60 -7.39 -19.28 -11.79
N ARG A 61 -8.19 -20.34 -11.67
CA ARG A 61 -8.72 -20.80 -10.39
C ARG A 61 -7.62 -21.36 -9.49
N ALA A 62 -6.68 -22.13 -10.05
CA ALA A 62 -5.54 -22.68 -9.32
C ALA A 62 -4.62 -21.56 -8.79
N ALA A 63 -4.26 -20.59 -9.64
CA ALA A 63 -3.45 -19.44 -9.26
C ALA A 63 -4.16 -18.57 -8.19
N GLY A 64 -5.48 -18.37 -8.33
CA GLY A 64 -6.30 -17.68 -7.34
C GLY A 64 -6.33 -18.39 -5.98
N ALA A 65 -6.47 -19.71 -5.98
CA ALA A 65 -6.44 -20.52 -4.76
C ALA A 65 -5.08 -20.45 -4.06
N LEU A 66 -3.98 -20.54 -4.82
CA LEU A 66 -2.62 -20.42 -4.29
C LEU A 66 -2.38 -19.05 -3.64
N SER A 67 -2.77 -17.97 -4.33
CA SER A 67 -2.68 -16.60 -3.81
C SER A 67 -3.47 -16.42 -2.51
N HIS A 68 -4.69 -16.96 -2.44
CA HIS A 68 -5.52 -16.89 -1.22
C HIS A 68 -4.91 -17.68 -0.07
N ALA A 69 -4.33 -18.84 -0.33
CA ALA A 69 -3.62 -19.64 0.66
C ALA A 69 -2.40 -18.90 1.23
N HIS A 70 -1.56 -18.30 0.37
CA HIS A 70 -0.41 -17.50 0.80
C HIS A 70 -0.82 -16.28 1.62
N ARG A 71 -1.89 -15.58 1.22
CA ARG A 71 -2.41 -14.43 1.97
C ARG A 71 -2.86 -14.84 3.38
N ARG A 72 -3.58 -15.96 3.50
CA ARG A 72 -4.00 -16.49 4.80
C ARG A 72 -2.81 -16.87 5.68
N ARG A 73 -1.80 -17.52 5.10
CA ARG A 73 -0.57 -17.87 5.83
C ARG A 73 0.16 -16.63 6.34
N ARG A 74 0.32 -15.61 5.48
CA ARG A 74 0.93 -14.33 5.85
C ARG A 74 0.17 -13.61 6.96
N ALA A 75 -1.16 -13.64 6.92
CA ALA A 75 -1.99 -13.05 7.96
C ALA A 75 -1.80 -13.78 9.30
N ALA A 76 -1.74 -15.11 9.30
CA ALA A 76 -1.48 -15.90 10.51
C ALA A 76 -0.07 -15.67 11.08
N GLU A 77 0.95 -15.62 10.21
CA GLU A 77 2.34 -15.29 10.60
C GLU A 77 2.41 -13.88 11.22
N ALA A 78 1.71 -12.90 10.66
CA ALA A 78 1.66 -11.54 11.20
C ALA A 78 0.97 -11.47 12.57
N GLN A 79 -0.10 -12.24 12.78
CA GLN A 79 -0.78 -12.33 14.07
C GLN A 79 0.12 -12.96 15.15
N GLN A 80 0.88 -14.00 14.80
CA GLN A 80 1.85 -14.61 15.71
C GLN A 80 3.00 -13.67 16.05
N ALA A 81 3.53 -12.95 15.07
CA ALA A 81 4.58 -11.95 15.29
C ALA A 81 4.10 -10.80 16.18
N GLN A 82 2.84 -10.36 16.04
CA GLN A 82 2.24 -9.36 16.93
C GLN A 82 2.09 -9.88 18.36
N ALA A 83 1.62 -11.12 18.56
CA ALA A 83 1.49 -11.71 19.89
C ALA A 83 2.85 -11.86 20.60
N GLN A 84 3.90 -12.22 19.85
CA GLN A 84 5.26 -12.30 20.37
C GLN A 84 5.84 -10.92 20.75
N ASN A 85 5.48 -9.87 20.01
CA ASN A 85 5.93 -8.51 20.31
C ASN A 85 5.17 -7.89 21.49
N SER A 86 3.86 -8.15 21.63
CA SER A 86 3.06 -7.72 22.78
C SER A 86 3.48 -8.39 24.10
N THR A 87 4.15 -9.55 24.04
CA THR A 87 4.67 -10.24 25.23
C THR A 87 6.04 -9.67 25.67
N ARG A 88 6.64 -8.74 24.91
CA ARG A 88 7.98 -8.19 25.18
C ARG A 88 7.99 -6.78 25.79
N GLU A 89 6.84 -6.15 26.03
CA GLU A 89 6.77 -4.80 26.62
C GLU A 89 6.45 -4.87 28.15
N GLU A 90 7.52 -5.07 28.94
CA GLU A 90 7.91 -4.48 30.25
C GLU A 90 7.07 -4.69 31.55
N PRO A 91 7.74 -4.80 32.71
CA PRO A 91 8.01 -3.56 33.44
C PRO A 91 9.47 -3.43 33.92
N VAL A 92 10.13 -2.35 33.50
CA VAL A 92 11.22 -1.68 34.23
C VAL A 92 10.77 -1.34 35.66
N GLN A 93 10.83 -2.30 36.58
CA GLN A 93 10.61 -2.05 38.01
C GLN A 93 11.91 -1.66 38.69
N ALA A 94 12.00 -0.35 38.92
CA ALA A 94 12.54 0.34 40.09
C ALA A 94 13.87 -0.16 40.69
N SER A 95 14.85 0.74 40.63
CA SER A 95 16.05 0.78 41.48
C SER A 95 15.74 0.48 42.95
N PRO A 96 16.47 -0.43 43.62
CA PRO A 96 16.56 -0.41 45.06
C PRO A 96 17.63 0.61 45.45
N GLY A 97 17.20 1.85 45.71
CA GLY A 97 17.92 2.67 46.67
C GLY A 97 17.71 2.07 48.05
N SER A 98 18.78 1.72 48.77
CA SER A 98 18.87 1.88 50.23
C SER A 98 20.23 1.50 50.78
N SER A 99 20.72 2.42 51.61
CA SER A 99 21.82 2.39 52.60
C SER A 99 23.26 2.50 52.09
#